data_AF-A0A412WBU7-F1
#
_entry.id   AF-A0A412WBU7-F1
#
_cell.length_a   1.000
_cell.length_b   1.000
_cell.length_c   1.000
_cell.angle_alpha   90.00
_cell.angle_beta   90.00
_cell.angle_gamma   90.00
#
_symmetry.space_group_name_H-M   'P 1'
#
loop_
_entity.id
_entity.type
_entity.pdbx_description
1 polymer ?
#
loop_
_entity_poly.entity_id
_entity_poly.type
_entity_poly.pdbx_seq_one_letter_code
_entity_poly.pdbx_strand_id
1 'polypeptide(L)'
;MKHLKKFCIYFIAVFTIAELCGFTGLVIKEVDKGTFYNLATKEALDFCVQLGLAAFTSLIPYSLSVATFLVFWAMDREKWTSFFRTLAIGLVLVLPLSAMTYYYDWFVRPQMMVISVIKKVEMKQSYPQSLADKYDVSMEQILNKKPMSMSKTKLITQIDSLETSFQGDIDTCGLLLSILPDTLASKAYDSYRLKEIGVEYQYAVHPAANEDSLMFIAHSELYQHAIGTWETSNELQRHKQEYFGRTFNTGCIYIGYILFAFLGYLLRYKPIKKILAVFAILIVAAWIYREINSIVQGYAKTLNTESHQIVVDTYKEIDGIRESKER
;
A
#
# COMPACT_ATOMS: atom_id res chain seq x y z
N MET A 1 -22.38 -24.86 16.18
CA MET A 1 -23.23 -24.52 15.01
C MET A 1 -24.09 -23.26 15.20
N LYS A 2 -24.89 -23.10 16.27
CA LYS A 2 -25.75 -21.89 16.45
C LYS A 2 -24.99 -20.56 16.45
N HIS A 3 -23.82 -20.48 17.09
CA HIS A 3 -22.98 -19.27 17.10
C HIS A 3 -22.37 -18.97 15.74
N LEU A 4 -21.87 -19.99 15.03
CA LEU A 4 -21.34 -19.85 13.67
C LEU A 4 -22.40 -19.33 12.71
N LYS A 5 -23.63 -19.86 12.75
CA LYS A 5 -24.74 -19.39 11.92
C LYS A 5 -25.04 -17.89 12.16
N LYS A 6 -25.08 -17.45 13.43
CA LYS A 6 -25.26 -16.02 13.75
C LYS A 6 -24.11 -15.17 13.21
N PHE A 7 -22.89 -15.66 13.35
CA PHE A 7 -21.68 -15.00 12.87
C PHE A 7 -21.72 -14.79 11.36
N CYS A 8 -22.07 -15.82 10.58
CA CYS A 8 -22.23 -15.70 9.14
C CYS A 8 -23.36 -14.73 8.75
N ILE A 9 -24.51 -14.77 9.43
CA ILE A 9 -25.64 -13.88 9.13
C ILE A 9 -25.25 -12.41 9.38
N TYR A 10 -24.64 -12.11 10.53
CA TYR A 10 -24.20 -10.74 10.82
C TYR A 10 -23.10 -10.29 9.87
N PHE A 11 -22.16 -11.17 9.52
CA PHE A 11 -21.14 -10.86 8.53
C PHE A 11 -21.75 -10.51 7.18
N ILE A 12 -22.61 -11.37 6.63
CA ILE A 12 -23.24 -11.14 5.31
C ILE A 12 -24.03 -9.84 5.33
N ALA A 13 -24.86 -9.60 6.35
CA ALA A 13 -25.66 -8.38 6.43
C ALA A 13 -24.79 -7.12 6.49
N VAL A 14 -23.77 -7.09 7.36
CA VAL A 14 -22.87 -5.94 7.49
C VAL A 14 -22.02 -5.75 6.23
N PHE A 15 -21.56 -6.85 5.62
CA PHE A 15 -20.77 -6.82 4.39
C PHE A 15 -21.55 -6.24 3.23
N THR A 16 -22.78 -6.70 2.98
CA THR A 16 -23.64 -6.17 1.91
C THR A 16 -23.94 -4.68 2.10
N ILE A 17 -24.20 -4.23 3.34
CA ILE A 17 -24.42 -2.81 3.62
C ILE A 17 -23.15 -2.00 3.35
N ALA A 18 -22.00 -2.46 3.83
CA ALA A 18 -20.72 -1.78 3.64
C ALA A 18 -20.34 -1.68 2.15
N GLU A 19 -20.58 -2.75 1.40
CA GLU A 19 -20.36 -2.80 -0.05
C GLU A 19 -21.25 -1.82 -0.80
N LEU A 20 -22.56 -1.81 -0.53
CA LEU A 20 -23.50 -0.87 -1.16
C LEU A 20 -23.14 0.59 -0.84
N CYS A 21 -22.87 0.91 0.43
CA CYS A 21 -22.52 2.26 0.84
C CYS A 21 -21.16 2.69 0.27
N GLY A 22 -20.16 1.82 0.30
CA GLY A 22 -18.82 2.08 -0.23
C GLY A 22 -18.83 2.29 -1.74
N PHE A 23 -19.53 1.43 -2.47
CA PHE A 23 -19.69 1.53 -3.91
C PHE A 23 -20.45 2.80 -4.32
N THR A 24 -21.53 3.14 -3.62
CA THR A 24 -22.30 4.35 -3.93
C THR A 24 -21.45 5.62 -3.73
N GLY A 25 -20.70 5.71 -2.63
CA GLY A 25 -19.80 6.84 -2.39
C GLY A 25 -18.70 6.98 -3.43
N LEU A 26 -18.20 5.84 -3.94
CA LEU A 26 -17.23 5.78 -5.04
C LEU A 26 -17.75 6.39 -6.32
N VAL A 27 -18.91 5.90 -6.76
CA VAL A 27 -19.50 6.31 -8.03
C VAL A 27 -19.79 7.81 -8.02
N ILE A 28 -20.39 8.33 -6.94
CA ILE A 28 -20.66 9.77 -6.81
C ILE A 28 -19.37 10.59 -6.96
N LYS A 29 -18.29 10.17 -6.30
CA LYS A 29 -17.03 10.93 -6.34
C LYS A 29 -16.34 10.89 -7.71
N GLU A 30 -16.42 9.77 -8.43
CA GLU A 30 -15.88 9.69 -9.79
C GLU A 30 -16.76 10.43 -10.80
N VAL A 31 -18.08 10.53 -10.56
CA VAL A 31 -18.97 11.44 -11.29
C VAL A 31 -18.54 12.90 -11.07
N ASP A 32 -18.28 13.31 -9.82
CA ASP A 32 -17.88 14.69 -9.49
C ASP A 32 -16.56 15.12 -10.14
N LYS A 33 -15.63 14.17 -10.36
CA LYS A 33 -14.36 14.42 -11.07
C LYS A 33 -14.54 14.53 -12.59
N GLY A 34 -15.75 14.29 -13.07
CA GLY A 34 -16.06 14.21 -14.48
C GLY A 34 -15.48 12.97 -15.18
N THR A 35 -15.07 11.95 -14.41
CA THR A 35 -14.44 10.75 -14.95
C THR A 35 -15.33 10.09 -16.00
N PHE A 36 -16.65 10.09 -15.83
CA PHE A 36 -17.59 9.37 -16.71
C PHE A 36 -18.14 10.14 -17.92
N TYR A 37 -17.92 11.47 -18.04
CA TYR A 37 -18.60 12.27 -19.08
C TYR A 37 -18.22 11.89 -20.51
N ASN A 38 -17.02 11.36 -20.71
CA ASN A 38 -16.48 11.01 -22.03
C ASN A 38 -16.48 9.50 -22.31
N LEU A 39 -17.06 8.68 -21.43
CA LEU A 39 -17.02 7.22 -21.52
C LEU A 39 -18.29 6.64 -22.13
N ALA A 40 -18.11 5.60 -22.96
CA ALA A 40 -19.21 4.73 -23.34
C ALA A 40 -19.76 4.00 -22.09
N THR A 41 -21.07 3.77 -22.03
CA THR A 41 -21.75 3.14 -20.89
C THR A 41 -21.10 1.80 -20.47
N LYS A 42 -20.67 0.99 -21.45
CA LYS A 42 -19.99 -0.29 -21.20
C LYS A 42 -18.65 -0.11 -20.48
N GLU A 43 -17.87 0.88 -20.89
CA GLU A 43 -16.55 1.15 -20.33
C GLU A 43 -16.65 1.78 -18.93
N ALA A 44 -17.62 2.66 -18.73
CA ALA A 44 -17.97 3.21 -17.42
C ALA A 44 -18.38 2.11 -16.43
N LEU A 45 -19.24 1.17 -16.86
CA LEU A 45 -19.66 0.04 -16.03
C LEU A 45 -18.48 -0.84 -15.63
N ASP A 46 -17.62 -1.18 -16.59
CA ASP A 46 -16.45 -2.02 -16.34
C ASP A 46 -15.43 -1.34 -15.40
N PHE A 47 -15.28 -0.01 -15.49
CA PHE A 47 -14.46 0.76 -14.54
C PHE A 47 -15.08 0.78 -13.13
N CYS A 48 -16.40 0.94 -13.02
CA CYS A 48 -17.10 0.84 -11.74
C CYS A 48 -16.92 -0.53 -11.09
N VAL A 49 -17.04 -1.62 -11.86
CA VAL A 49 -16.82 -2.99 -11.37
C VAL A 49 -15.38 -3.17 -10.86
N GLN A 50 -14.38 -2.63 -11.58
CA GLN A 50 -12.98 -2.66 -11.14
C GLN A 50 -12.76 -1.91 -9.81
N LEU A 51 -13.37 -0.73 -9.65
CA LEU A 51 -13.31 0.03 -8.39
C LEU A 51 -13.98 -0.72 -7.23
N GLY A 52 -15.14 -1.35 -7.48
CA GLY A 52 -15.84 -2.16 -6.49
C GLY A 52 -15.02 -3.37 -6.05
N LEU A 53 -14.42 -4.09 -7.01
CA LEU A 53 -13.53 -5.22 -6.74
C LEU A 53 -12.30 -4.80 -5.94
N ALA A 54 -11.69 -3.65 -6.25
CA ALA A 54 -10.54 -3.15 -5.52
C ALA A 54 -10.87 -2.77 -4.05
N ALA A 55 -12.09 -2.31 -3.79
CA ALA A 55 -12.55 -2.02 -2.44
C ALA A 55 -12.98 -3.29 -1.68
N PHE A 56 -13.39 -4.35 -2.38
CA PHE A 56 -13.99 -5.56 -1.82
C PHE A 56 -13.17 -6.19 -0.69
N THR A 57 -11.88 -6.44 -0.89
CA THR A 57 -11.04 -7.08 0.14
C THR A 57 -10.79 -6.20 1.35
N SER A 58 -10.76 -4.89 1.18
CA SER A 58 -10.62 -3.94 2.29
C SER A 58 -11.85 -3.87 3.19
N LEU A 59 -13.03 -4.22 2.67
CA LEU A 59 -14.28 -4.25 3.43
C LEU A 59 -14.42 -5.50 4.31
N ILE A 60 -13.74 -6.61 3.96
CA ILE A 60 -13.81 -7.87 4.69
C ILE A 60 -13.36 -7.72 6.16
N PRO A 61 -12.14 -7.20 6.47
CA PRO A 61 -11.71 -7.02 7.86
C PRO A 61 -12.67 -6.16 8.68
N TYR A 62 -13.21 -5.12 8.02
CA TYR A 62 -14.10 -4.18 8.64
C TYR A 62 -15.47 -4.81 8.99
N SER A 63 -16.16 -5.42 8.01
CA SER A 63 -17.46 -6.06 8.22
C SER A 63 -17.37 -7.24 9.17
N LEU A 64 -16.26 -7.98 9.11
CA LEU A 64 -15.95 -9.04 10.07
C LEU A 64 -15.82 -8.51 11.49
N SER A 65 -15.14 -7.38 11.69
CA SER A 65 -14.96 -6.77 13.01
C SER A 65 -16.31 -6.40 13.66
N VAL A 66 -17.20 -5.76 12.89
CA VAL A 66 -18.53 -5.38 13.41
C VAL A 66 -19.43 -6.59 13.64
N ALA A 67 -19.42 -7.58 12.73
CA ALA A 67 -20.15 -8.82 12.94
C ALA A 67 -19.67 -9.56 14.20
N THR A 68 -18.35 -9.61 14.40
CA THR A 68 -17.73 -10.18 15.61
C THR A 68 -18.22 -9.48 16.85
N PHE A 69 -18.16 -8.16 16.88
CA PHE A 69 -18.65 -7.36 18.00
C PHE A 69 -20.10 -7.70 18.35
N LEU A 70 -20.99 -7.71 17.36
CA LEU A 70 -22.40 -8.01 17.56
C LEU A 70 -22.63 -9.43 18.11
N VAL A 71 -21.87 -10.43 17.63
CA VAL A 71 -21.97 -11.80 18.16
C VAL A 71 -21.58 -11.87 19.63
N PHE A 72 -20.44 -11.26 20.00
CA PHE A 72 -19.93 -11.32 21.38
C PHE A 72 -20.74 -10.44 22.34
N TRP A 73 -21.28 -9.33 21.85
CA TRP A 73 -22.17 -8.45 22.60
C TRP A 73 -23.52 -9.10 22.91
N ALA A 74 -24.03 -9.92 21.99
CA ALA A 74 -25.28 -10.67 22.15
C ALA A 74 -25.13 -12.01 22.90
N MET A 75 -23.98 -12.27 23.54
CA MET A 75 -23.77 -13.50 24.32
C MET A 75 -24.39 -13.41 25.72
N ASP A 76 -25.22 -14.39 26.07
CA ASP A 76 -25.91 -14.49 27.36
C ASP A 76 -25.10 -15.14 28.50
N ARG A 77 -23.82 -15.53 28.29
CA ARG A 77 -23.06 -16.36 29.25
C ARG A 77 -21.92 -15.62 29.93
N GLU A 78 -21.92 -15.59 31.26
CA GLU A 78 -20.97 -14.85 32.10
C GLU A 78 -19.52 -15.41 32.11
N LYS A 79 -19.31 -16.69 31.78
CA LYS A 79 -18.00 -17.35 31.92
C LYS A 79 -17.05 -17.13 30.73
N TRP A 80 -15.77 -16.88 31.01
CA TRP A 80 -14.68 -16.78 30.03
C TRP A 80 -14.50 -18.03 29.17
N THR A 81 -14.82 -19.21 29.70
CA THR A 81 -14.77 -20.47 28.92
C THR A 81 -15.71 -20.43 27.71
N SER A 82 -16.85 -19.76 27.82
CA SER A 82 -17.77 -19.57 26.70
C SER A 82 -17.22 -18.58 25.68
N PHE A 83 -16.46 -17.56 26.12
CA PHE A 83 -15.79 -16.61 25.24
C PHE A 83 -14.80 -17.31 24.33
N PHE A 84 -13.84 -18.05 24.91
CA PHE A 84 -12.81 -18.75 24.14
C PHE A 84 -13.40 -19.80 23.20
N ARG A 85 -14.46 -20.51 23.62
CA ARG A 85 -15.16 -21.45 22.75
C ARG A 85 -15.81 -20.76 21.56
N THR A 86 -16.48 -19.63 21.76
CA THR A 86 -17.08 -18.86 20.66
C THR A 86 -16.01 -18.24 19.76
N LEU A 87 -14.88 -17.80 20.34
CA LEU A 87 -13.72 -17.30 19.60
C LEU A 87 -13.11 -18.38 18.71
N ALA A 88 -12.94 -19.60 19.21
CA ALA A 88 -12.47 -20.72 18.40
C ALA A 88 -13.45 -21.08 17.28
N ILE A 89 -14.76 -21.02 17.53
CA ILE A 89 -15.78 -21.29 16.50
C ILE A 89 -15.76 -20.23 15.40
N GLY A 90 -15.57 -18.95 15.73
CA GLY A 90 -15.51 -17.89 14.72
C GLY A 90 -14.30 -18.03 13.79
N LEU A 91 -13.21 -18.66 14.23
CA LEU A 91 -12.05 -18.94 13.36
C LEU A 91 -12.40 -19.79 12.14
N VAL A 92 -13.46 -20.61 12.22
CA VAL A 92 -13.97 -21.38 11.06
C VAL A 92 -14.39 -20.47 9.91
N LEU A 93 -14.81 -19.24 10.18
CA LEU A 93 -15.10 -18.23 9.14
C LEU A 93 -13.89 -17.33 8.86
N VAL A 94 -13.14 -16.96 9.89
CA VAL A 94 -11.98 -16.04 9.76
C VAL A 94 -10.90 -16.64 8.85
N LEU A 95 -10.61 -17.93 8.97
CA LEU A 95 -9.53 -18.58 8.21
C LEU A 95 -9.81 -18.63 6.68
N PRO A 96 -10.99 -19.05 6.19
CA PRO A 96 -11.29 -18.95 4.77
C PRO A 96 -11.28 -17.51 4.24
N LEU A 97 -11.82 -16.56 5.01
CA LEU A 97 -11.85 -15.14 4.60
C LEU A 97 -10.44 -14.54 4.52
N SER A 98 -9.56 -14.88 5.46
CA SER A 98 -8.17 -14.42 5.43
C SER A 98 -7.41 -15.03 4.25
N ALA A 99 -7.61 -16.33 3.97
CA ALA A 99 -7.00 -17.01 2.82
C ALA A 99 -7.48 -16.42 1.49
N MET A 100 -8.78 -16.15 1.36
CA MET A 100 -9.35 -15.49 0.19
C MET A 100 -8.78 -14.07 0.00
N THR A 101 -8.75 -13.29 1.08
CA THR A 101 -8.22 -11.91 1.04
C THR A 101 -6.75 -11.90 0.66
N TYR A 102 -5.96 -12.80 1.26
CA TYR A 102 -4.56 -12.98 0.93
C TYR A 102 -4.35 -13.37 -0.54
N TYR A 103 -5.13 -14.32 -1.05
CA TYR A 103 -5.05 -14.74 -2.45
C TYR A 103 -5.38 -13.57 -3.39
N TYR A 104 -6.45 -12.85 -3.13
CA TYR A 104 -6.84 -11.71 -3.94
C TYR A 104 -5.76 -10.62 -3.92
N ASP A 105 -5.30 -10.19 -2.74
CA ASP A 105 -4.35 -9.08 -2.61
C ASP A 105 -2.98 -9.38 -3.23
N TRP A 106 -2.56 -10.65 -3.23
CA TRP A 106 -1.25 -11.05 -3.79
C TRP A 106 -1.29 -11.44 -5.27
N PHE A 107 -2.40 -11.97 -5.77
CA PHE A 107 -2.47 -12.53 -7.13
C PHE A 107 -3.42 -11.80 -8.06
N VAL A 108 -4.59 -11.38 -7.57
CA VAL A 108 -5.63 -10.74 -8.39
C VAL A 108 -5.43 -9.23 -8.45
N ARG A 109 -5.19 -8.58 -7.30
CA ARG A 109 -5.00 -7.13 -7.19
C ARG A 109 -3.92 -6.58 -8.14
N PRO A 110 -2.73 -7.21 -8.31
CA PRO A 110 -1.71 -6.69 -9.22
C PRO A 110 -2.18 -6.65 -10.68
N GLN A 111 -2.88 -7.69 -11.13
CA GLN A 111 -3.43 -7.76 -12.48
C GLN A 111 -4.53 -6.70 -12.69
N MET A 112 -5.42 -6.56 -11.70
CA MET A 112 -6.48 -5.55 -11.73
C MET A 112 -5.92 -4.13 -11.75
N MET A 113 -4.81 -3.86 -11.04
CA MET A 113 -4.12 -2.56 -11.08
C MET A 113 -3.59 -2.25 -12.48
N VAL A 114 -2.92 -3.20 -13.13
CA VAL A 114 -2.42 -3.02 -14.51
C VAL A 114 -3.56 -2.66 -15.46
N ILE A 115 -4.64 -3.46 -15.47
CA ILE A 115 -5.80 -3.23 -16.34
C ILE A 115 -6.45 -1.87 -16.06
N SER A 116 -6.65 -1.54 -14.78
CA SER A 116 -7.30 -0.28 -14.38
C SER A 116 -6.48 0.95 -14.78
N VAL A 117 -5.15 0.86 -14.70
CA VAL A 117 -4.27 1.97 -15.06
C VAL A 117 -4.17 2.14 -16.56
N ILE A 118 -4.01 1.06 -17.34
CA ILE A 118 -4.04 1.12 -18.82
C ILE A 118 -5.31 1.82 -19.27
N LYS A 119 -6.45 1.32 -18.80
CA LYS A 119 -7.76 1.86 -19.14
C LYS A 119 -7.89 3.34 -18.75
N LYS A 120 -7.38 3.74 -17.58
CA LYS A 120 -7.41 5.14 -17.14
C LYS A 120 -6.55 6.05 -18.02
N VAL A 121 -5.43 5.56 -18.53
CA VAL A 121 -4.58 6.34 -19.46
C VAL A 121 -5.25 6.43 -20.83
N GLU A 122 -5.81 5.34 -21.34
CA GLU A 122 -6.59 5.32 -22.59
C GLU A 122 -7.77 6.31 -22.54
N MET A 123 -8.52 6.31 -21.43
CA MET A 123 -9.62 7.26 -21.18
C MET A 123 -9.19 8.73 -21.25
N LYS A 124 -7.98 9.04 -20.78
CA LYS A 124 -7.44 10.40 -20.79
C LYS A 124 -6.83 10.79 -22.14
N GLN A 125 -6.68 9.84 -23.07
CA GLN A 125 -5.96 10.01 -24.35
C GLN A 125 -4.59 10.67 -24.17
N SER A 126 -3.95 10.44 -23.02
CA SER A 126 -2.71 11.13 -22.65
C SER A 126 -1.45 10.32 -22.97
N TYR A 127 -1.60 9.12 -23.54
CA TYR A 127 -0.47 8.27 -23.89
C TYR A 127 0.15 8.66 -25.24
N PRO A 128 1.49 8.78 -25.35
CA PRO A 128 2.16 9.11 -26.60
C PRO A 128 2.26 7.88 -27.53
N GLN A 129 1.12 7.37 -27.99
CA GLN A 129 1.03 6.08 -28.69
C GLN A 129 1.89 6.01 -29.96
N SER A 130 1.85 7.05 -30.80
CA SER A 130 2.69 7.11 -32.02
C SER A 130 4.18 7.08 -31.73
N LEU A 131 4.60 7.64 -30.58
CA LEU A 131 6.00 7.65 -30.16
C LEU A 131 6.38 6.29 -29.56
N ALA A 132 5.51 5.74 -28.71
CA ALA A 132 5.68 4.41 -28.12
C ALA A 132 5.82 3.33 -29.20
N ASP A 133 4.94 3.32 -30.20
CA ASP A 133 4.97 2.36 -31.32
C ASP A 133 6.26 2.49 -32.15
N LYS A 134 6.75 3.72 -32.35
CA LYS A 134 7.99 3.97 -33.10
C LYS A 134 9.23 3.35 -32.42
N TYR A 135 9.23 3.28 -31.10
CA TYR A 135 10.35 2.78 -30.31
C TYR A 135 10.10 1.39 -29.72
N ASP A 136 9.00 0.72 -30.11
CA ASP A 136 8.58 -0.59 -29.60
C ASP A 136 8.45 -0.66 -28.07
N VAL A 137 7.96 0.44 -27.46
CA VAL A 137 7.80 0.57 -26.01
C VAL A 137 6.34 0.31 -25.63
N SER A 138 6.05 -0.80 -24.97
CA SER A 138 4.68 -1.10 -24.55
C SER A 138 4.37 -0.56 -23.15
N MET A 139 3.13 -0.09 -22.96
CA MET A 139 2.66 0.37 -21.64
C MET A 139 2.72 -0.75 -20.61
N GLU A 140 2.39 -1.98 -21.02
CA GLU A 140 2.46 -3.16 -20.15
C GLU A 140 3.88 -3.45 -19.68
N GLN A 141 4.89 -3.31 -20.54
CA GLN A 141 6.30 -3.50 -20.16
C GLN A 141 6.71 -2.52 -19.07
N ILE A 142 6.34 -1.24 -19.20
CA ILE A 142 6.62 -0.21 -18.19
C ILE A 142 5.88 -0.50 -16.89
N LEU A 143 4.60 -0.85 -16.99
CA LEU A 143 3.77 -1.22 -15.85
C LEU A 143 4.34 -2.42 -15.10
N ASN A 144 4.84 -3.44 -15.80
CA ASN A 144 5.44 -4.65 -15.24
C ASN A 144 6.77 -4.41 -14.50
N LYS A 145 7.38 -3.23 -14.67
CA LYS A 145 8.52 -2.76 -13.87
C LYS A 145 8.09 -2.12 -12.54
N LYS A 146 6.83 -1.71 -12.38
CA LYS A 146 6.35 -1.04 -11.16
C LYS A 146 5.97 -2.03 -10.04
N PRO A 147 6.19 -1.70 -8.76
CA PRO A 147 5.90 -2.60 -7.64
C PRO A 147 4.46 -3.13 -7.62
N MET A 148 3.49 -2.28 -7.97
CA MET A 148 2.07 -2.59 -7.92
C MET A 148 1.62 -3.72 -8.86
N SER A 149 2.38 -4.04 -9.90
CA SER A 149 2.08 -5.12 -10.86
C SER A 149 2.91 -6.39 -10.61
N MET A 150 3.97 -6.30 -9.81
CA MET A 150 4.89 -7.40 -9.60
C MET A 150 4.22 -8.59 -8.90
N SER A 151 4.62 -9.80 -9.28
CA SER A 151 4.27 -11.01 -8.53
C SER A 151 4.92 -11.00 -7.15
N LYS A 152 4.42 -11.83 -6.22
CA LYS A 152 4.98 -11.95 -4.87
C LYS A 152 6.48 -12.21 -4.87
N THR A 153 6.92 -13.21 -5.64
CA THR A 153 8.33 -13.61 -5.69
C THR A 153 9.19 -12.48 -6.24
N LYS A 154 8.76 -11.86 -7.35
CA LYS A 154 9.51 -10.74 -7.96
C LYS A 154 9.62 -9.56 -7.00
N LEU A 155 8.52 -9.21 -6.32
CA LEU A 155 8.50 -8.11 -5.34
C LEU A 155 9.47 -8.37 -4.18
N ILE A 156 9.46 -9.59 -3.61
CA ILE A 156 10.38 -9.95 -2.52
C ILE A 156 11.84 -9.92 -2.98
N THR A 157 12.15 -10.55 -4.12
CA THR A 157 13.52 -10.53 -4.65
C THR A 157 14.02 -9.12 -4.95
N GLN A 158 13.15 -8.24 -5.45
CA GLN A 158 13.51 -6.83 -5.67
C GLN A 158 13.74 -6.09 -4.35
N ILE A 159 12.93 -6.33 -3.32
CA ILE A 159 13.16 -5.77 -1.98
C ILE A 159 14.51 -6.23 -1.43
N ASP A 160 14.81 -7.53 -1.47
CA ASP A 160 16.06 -8.08 -0.96
C ASP A 160 17.28 -7.53 -1.71
N SER A 161 17.16 -7.40 -3.04
CA SER A 161 18.20 -6.81 -3.89
C SER A 161 18.43 -5.33 -3.58
N LEU A 162 17.36 -4.54 -3.48
CA LEU A 162 17.42 -3.12 -3.14
C LEU A 162 17.96 -2.90 -1.73
N GLU A 163 17.57 -3.74 -0.77
CA GLU A 163 18.07 -3.68 0.61
C GLU A 163 19.57 -3.99 0.68
N THR A 164 20.04 -4.98 -0.10
CA THR A 164 21.46 -5.30 -0.21
C THR A 164 22.25 -4.15 -0.85
N SER A 165 21.75 -3.57 -1.94
CA SER A 165 22.38 -2.42 -2.60
C SER A 165 22.43 -1.21 -1.67
N PHE A 166 21.31 -0.91 -1.01
CA PHE A 166 21.18 0.20 -0.07
C PHE A 166 22.18 0.09 1.08
N GLN A 167 22.34 -1.11 1.66
CA GLN A 167 23.32 -1.33 2.71
C GLN A 167 24.76 -1.16 2.18
N GLY A 168 25.08 -1.68 1.00
CA GLY A 168 26.39 -1.49 0.39
C GLY A 168 26.73 -0.02 0.10
N ASP A 169 25.75 0.77 -0.34
CA ASP A 169 25.92 2.20 -0.56
C ASP A 169 26.09 2.98 0.75
N ILE A 170 25.35 2.61 1.81
CA ILE A 170 25.54 3.16 3.17
C ILE A 170 26.96 2.91 3.66
N ASP A 171 27.44 1.66 3.54
CA ASP A 171 28.77 1.28 4.00
C ASP A 171 29.86 2.05 3.22
N THR A 172 29.65 2.22 1.92
CA THR A 172 30.55 3.01 1.04
C THR A 172 30.54 4.49 1.43
N CYS A 173 29.38 5.08 1.70
CA CYS A 173 29.28 6.45 2.21
C CYS A 173 30.01 6.62 3.55
N GLY A 174 29.86 5.66 4.47
CA GLY A 174 30.58 5.65 5.74
C GLY A 174 32.10 5.60 5.57
N LEU A 175 32.58 4.75 4.65
CA LEU A 175 34.00 4.67 4.31
C LEU A 175 34.52 5.99 3.70
N LEU A 176 33.81 6.56 2.73
CA LEU A 176 34.22 7.80 2.07
C LEU A 176 34.23 8.98 3.06
N LEU A 177 33.27 9.04 3.98
CA LEU A 177 33.28 10.02 5.07
C LEU A 177 34.47 9.84 5.98
N SER A 178 34.87 8.60 6.28
CA SER A 178 36.01 8.35 7.15
C SER A 178 37.29 8.94 6.58
N ILE A 179 37.49 8.87 5.25
CA ILE A 179 38.69 9.36 4.54
C ILE A 179 38.77 10.89 4.48
N LEU A 180 37.63 11.59 4.63
CA LEU A 180 37.57 13.05 4.56
C LEU A 180 38.05 13.69 5.89
N PRO A 181 38.70 14.88 5.85
CA PRO A 181 38.99 15.65 7.05
C PRO A 181 37.71 15.98 7.83
N ASP A 182 37.76 15.97 9.16
CA ASP A 182 36.61 16.12 10.07
C ASP A 182 35.67 17.28 9.69
N THR A 183 36.22 18.45 9.33
CA THR A 183 35.43 19.62 8.94
C THR A 183 34.65 19.42 7.65
N LEU A 184 35.22 18.69 6.67
CA LEU A 184 34.57 18.40 5.39
C LEU A 184 33.63 17.22 5.49
N ALA A 185 34.02 16.19 6.25
CA ALA A 185 33.20 15.02 6.54
C ALA A 185 31.92 15.43 7.28
N SER A 186 32.02 16.23 8.34
CA SER A 186 30.85 16.77 9.06
C SER A 186 29.95 17.62 8.15
N LYS A 187 30.54 18.50 7.33
CA LYS A 187 29.76 19.32 6.39
C LYS A 187 29.03 18.46 5.35
N ALA A 188 29.67 17.44 4.80
CA ALA A 188 29.07 16.53 3.83
C ALA A 188 27.97 15.65 4.48
N TYR A 189 28.22 15.17 5.70
CA TYR A 189 27.28 14.39 6.49
C TYR A 189 25.96 15.13 6.70
N ASP A 190 26.04 16.40 7.09
CA ASP A 190 24.86 17.25 7.29
C ASP A 190 24.23 17.67 5.95
N SER A 191 25.04 18.09 4.96
CA SER A 191 24.54 18.58 3.67
C SER A 191 23.79 17.52 2.88
N TYR A 192 24.27 16.27 2.92
CA TYR A 192 23.65 15.13 2.24
C TYR A 192 22.66 14.37 3.13
N ARG A 193 22.46 14.85 4.37
CA ARG A 193 21.51 14.28 5.36
C ARG A 193 21.76 12.79 5.61
N LEU A 194 23.03 12.39 5.66
CA LEU A 194 23.44 10.98 5.69
C LEU A 194 22.96 10.25 6.95
N LYS A 195 22.77 10.98 8.05
CA LYS A 195 22.14 10.46 9.27
C LYS A 195 20.73 9.91 9.03
N GLU A 196 19.96 10.59 8.19
CA GLU A 196 18.55 10.24 7.98
C GLU A 196 18.37 8.98 7.14
N ILE A 197 19.36 8.67 6.30
CA ILE A 197 19.43 7.45 5.50
C ILE A 197 20.20 6.33 6.21
N GLY A 198 20.61 6.53 7.47
CA GLY A 198 21.19 5.47 8.31
C GLY A 198 22.69 5.31 8.23
N VAL A 199 23.43 6.26 7.63
CA VAL A 199 24.90 6.23 7.66
C VAL A 199 25.37 6.58 9.07
N GLU A 200 26.06 5.65 9.73
CA GLU A 200 26.72 5.90 11.01
C GLU A 200 28.01 6.68 10.78
N TYR A 201 28.11 7.85 11.41
CA TYR A 201 29.32 8.66 11.34
C TYR A 201 30.29 8.25 12.45
N GLN A 202 31.30 7.46 12.08
CA GLN A 202 32.41 7.14 12.96
C GLN A 202 33.55 8.14 12.72
N TYR A 203 33.82 8.97 13.73
CA TYR A 203 34.90 9.96 13.68
C TYR A 203 36.25 9.24 13.59
N ALA A 204 36.90 9.32 12.43
CA ALA A 204 38.27 8.88 12.26
C ALA A 204 39.18 10.11 12.32
N VAL A 205 40.03 10.21 13.34
CA VAL A 205 41.01 11.30 13.44
C VAL A 205 42.01 11.14 12.31
N HIS A 206 41.97 12.05 11.34
CA HIS A 206 42.88 12.03 10.19
C HIS A 206 43.86 13.21 10.26
N PRO A 207 45.17 12.98 10.00
CA PRO A 207 46.10 14.08 9.84
C PRO A 207 45.68 14.93 8.64
N ALA A 208 45.88 16.25 8.73
CA ALA A 208 45.57 17.20 7.67
C ALA A 208 46.28 16.79 6.36
N ALA A 209 45.55 16.14 5.46
CA ALA A 209 46.05 15.72 4.17
C ALA A 209 46.03 16.90 3.18
N ASN A 210 47.08 17.01 2.38
CA ASN A 210 47.27 18.05 1.37
C ASN A 210 46.16 17.99 0.30
N GLU A 211 45.58 19.15 -0.01
CA GLU A 211 44.65 19.40 -1.13
C GLU A 211 45.36 18.98 -2.43
N ASP A 212 44.81 18.14 -3.33
CA ASP A 212 44.06 18.70 -4.46
C ASP A 212 43.40 17.64 -5.38
N SER A 213 43.45 16.32 -5.08
CA SER A 213 42.85 15.31 -5.97
C SER A 213 42.07 14.21 -5.26
N LEU A 214 42.67 13.54 -4.28
CA LEU A 214 42.02 12.43 -3.56
C LEU A 214 40.79 12.89 -2.77
N MET A 215 40.85 14.11 -2.21
CA MET A 215 39.75 14.73 -1.48
C MET A 215 38.60 15.16 -2.40
N PHE A 216 38.91 15.67 -3.60
CA PHE A 216 37.90 16.02 -4.59
C PHE A 216 37.20 14.76 -5.13
N ILE A 217 37.98 13.71 -5.41
CA ILE A 217 37.45 12.40 -5.83
C ILE A 217 36.55 11.84 -4.74
N ALA A 218 37.02 11.74 -3.49
CA ALA A 218 36.23 11.23 -2.37
C ALA A 218 34.95 12.05 -2.11
N HIS A 219 35.00 13.37 -2.26
CA HIS A 219 33.81 14.22 -2.11
C HIS A 219 32.81 14.05 -3.26
N SER A 220 33.30 13.92 -4.49
CA SER A 220 32.46 13.71 -5.68
C SER A 220 31.82 12.32 -5.69
N GLU A 221 32.57 11.28 -5.30
CA GLU A 221 32.06 9.91 -5.14
C GLU A 221 31.06 9.85 -3.98
N LEU A 222 31.35 10.53 -2.85
CA LEU A 222 30.40 10.60 -1.74
C LEU A 222 29.09 11.26 -2.15
N TYR A 223 29.13 12.31 -2.96
CA TYR A 223 27.93 12.94 -3.49
C TYR A 223 27.12 12.00 -4.38
N GLN A 224 27.78 11.30 -5.31
CA GLN A 224 27.13 10.33 -6.20
C GLN A 224 26.51 9.18 -5.42
N HIS A 225 27.26 8.58 -4.49
CA HIS A 225 26.75 7.51 -3.64
C HIS A 225 25.64 8.01 -2.71
N ALA A 226 25.72 9.21 -2.15
CA ALA A 226 24.66 9.77 -1.32
C ALA A 226 23.34 9.96 -2.10
N ILE A 227 23.40 10.49 -3.33
CA ILE A 227 22.22 10.61 -4.19
C ILE A 227 21.67 9.23 -4.55
N GLY A 228 22.53 8.32 -5.01
CA GLY A 228 22.15 6.94 -5.33
C GLY A 228 21.48 6.25 -4.14
N THR A 229 22.03 6.43 -2.94
CA THR A 229 21.47 5.89 -1.69
C THR A 229 20.06 6.44 -1.42
N TRP A 230 19.84 7.73 -1.63
CA TRP A 230 18.50 8.34 -1.50
C TRP A 230 17.51 7.82 -2.53
N GLU A 231 17.93 7.62 -3.78
CA GLU A 231 17.10 7.04 -4.83
C GLU A 231 16.74 5.59 -4.51
N THR A 232 17.72 4.76 -4.16
CA THR A 232 17.55 3.37 -3.73
C THR A 232 16.65 3.28 -2.48
N SER A 233 16.80 4.19 -1.52
CA SER A 233 15.95 4.25 -0.32
C SER A 233 14.49 4.52 -0.66
N ASN A 234 14.23 5.51 -1.52
CA ASN A 234 12.89 5.85 -1.97
C ASN A 234 12.24 4.70 -2.74
N GLU A 235 13.02 4.02 -3.59
CA GLU A 235 12.55 2.86 -4.33
C GLU A 235 12.26 1.68 -3.41
N LEU A 236 13.16 1.38 -2.46
CA LEU A 236 12.97 0.36 -1.43
C LEU A 236 11.72 0.64 -0.59
N GLN A 237 11.48 1.89 -0.18
CA GLN A 237 10.30 2.29 0.57
C GLN A 237 9.01 2.04 -0.23
N ARG A 238 8.99 2.36 -1.54
CA ARG A 238 7.84 2.08 -2.41
C ARG A 238 7.55 0.58 -2.49
N HIS A 239 8.57 -0.25 -2.66
CA HIS A 239 8.42 -1.70 -2.72
C HIS A 239 7.94 -2.28 -1.37
N LYS A 240 8.53 -1.84 -0.25
CA LYS A 240 8.10 -2.24 1.11
C LYS A 240 6.67 -1.79 1.41
N GLN A 241 6.27 -0.59 0.98
CA GLN A 241 4.91 -0.08 1.14
C GLN A 241 3.89 -0.92 0.37
N GLU A 242 4.20 -1.32 -0.87
CA GLU A 242 3.30 -2.19 -1.64
C GLU A 242 3.21 -3.60 -1.03
N TYR A 243 4.33 -4.16 -0.58
CA TYR A 243 4.35 -5.43 0.17
C TYR A 243 3.45 -5.35 1.41
N PHE A 244 3.60 -4.29 2.21
CA PHE A 244 2.81 -4.07 3.40
C PHE A 244 1.33 -3.91 3.05
N GLY A 245 1.01 -3.10 2.03
CA GLY A 245 -0.36 -2.88 1.57
C GLY A 245 -1.08 -4.17 1.16
N ARG A 246 -0.38 -5.14 0.55
CA ARG A 246 -0.95 -6.45 0.19
C ARG A 246 -1.12 -7.41 1.36
N THR A 247 -0.42 -7.18 2.46
CA THR A 247 -0.48 -8.04 3.66
C THR A 247 -1.40 -7.45 4.73
N PHE A 248 -1.63 -6.14 4.67
CA PHE A 248 -2.35 -5.37 5.67
C PHE A 248 -3.75 -5.90 5.93
N ASN A 249 -4.57 -6.08 4.89
CA ASN A 249 -5.96 -6.54 5.04
C ASN A 249 -6.03 -7.90 5.73
N THR A 250 -5.19 -8.85 5.33
CA THR A 250 -5.09 -10.17 5.96
C THR A 250 -4.72 -10.06 7.44
N GLY A 251 -3.77 -9.19 7.80
CA GLY A 251 -3.42 -8.93 9.21
C GLY A 251 -4.58 -8.30 9.99
N CYS A 252 -5.25 -7.30 9.41
CA CYS A 252 -6.39 -6.60 9.99
C CYS A 252 -7.56 -7.53 10.30
N ILE A 253 -7.78 -8.58 9.50
CA ILE A 253 -8.81 -9.59 9.76
C ILE A 253 -8.62 -10.21 11.15
N TYR A 254 -7.40 -10.63 11.50
CA TYR A 254 -7.13 -11.27 12.79
C TYR A 254 -7.14 -10.28 13.94
N ILE A 255 -6.50 -9.12 13.76
CA ILE A 255 -6.43 -8.06 14.78
C ILE A 255 -7.84 -7.56 15.09
N GLY A 256 -8.61 -7.20 14.06
CA GLY A 256 -10.00 -6.76 14.19
C GLY A 256 -10.89 -7.82 14.82
N TYR A 257 -10.76 -9.08 14.40
CA TYR A 257 -11.50 -10.20 15.00
C TYR A 257 -11.26 -10.31 16.51
N ILE A 258 -9.99 -10.33 16.95
CA ILE A 258 -9.66 -10.48 18.38
C ILE A 258 -10.14 -9.25 19.16
N LEU A 259 -9.79 -8.04 18.71
CA LEU A 259 -10.13 -6.79 19.41
C LEU A 259 -11.64 -6.61 19.55
N PHE A 260 -12.41 -6.79 18.47
CA PHE A 260 -13.86 -6.59 18.50
C PHE A 260 -14.59 -7.72 19.23
N ALA A 261 -14.03 -8.94 19.27
CA ALA A 261 -14.52 -9.98 20.15
C ALA A 261 -14.39 -9.57 21.63
N PHE A 262 -13.24 -9.06 22.04
CA PHE A 262 -13.02 -8.54 23.39
C PHE A 262 -13.94 -7.36 23.71
N LEU A 263 -14.02 -6.37 22.82
CA LEU A 263 -14.90 -5.20 23.00
C LEU A 263 -16.36 -5.60 23.12
N GLY A 264 -16.86 -6.48 22.24
CA GLY A 264 -18.24 -6.97 22.30
C GLY A 264 -18.52 -7.70 23.60
N TYR A 265 -17.57 -8.52 24.06
CA TYR A 265 -17.69 -9.25 25.32
C TYR A 265 -17.71 -8.33 26.55
N LEU A 266 -16.84 -7.31 26.59
CA LEU A 266 -16.76 -6.35 27.68
C LEU A 266 -17.98 -5.40 27.73
N LEU A 267 -18.51 -4.98 26.58
CA LEU A 267 -19.61 -4.00 26.50
C LEU A 267 -21.01 -4.60 26.65
N ARG A 268 -21.13 -5.90 27.00
CA ARG A 268 -22.44 -6.56 27.20
C ARG A 268 -23.17 -6.17 28.49
N TYR A 269 -22.50 -5.55 29.46
CA TYR A 269 -23.05 -5.28 30.80
C TYR A 269 -24.22 -4.28 30.76
N LYS A 270 -25.32 -4.60 31.49
CA LYS A 270 -26.63 -3.92 31.45
C LYS A 270 -26.61 -2.38 31.60
N PRO A 271 -25.79 -1.72 32.44
CA PRO A 271 -25.82 -0.26 32.55
C PRO A 271 -25.23 0.46 31.33
N ILE A 272 -24.39 -0.21 30.53
CA ILE A 272 -23.69 0.37 29.36
C ILE A 272 -24.52 0.21 28.07
N LYS A 273 -25.50 -0.70 28.05
CA LYS A 273 -26.21 -1.17 26.84
C LYS A 273 -27.09 -0.14 26.11
N LYS A 274 -27.57 0.94 26.75
CA LYS A 274 -28.64 1.77 26.18
C LYS A 274 -28.18 3.06 25.48
N ILE A 275 -27.18 3.75 26.02
CA ILE A 275 -26.70 5.03 25.47
C ILE A 275 -25.44 4.82 24.63
N LEU A 276 -24.48 4.06 25.17
CA LEU A 276 -23.23 3.72 24.48
C LEU A 276 -23.45 2.85 23.24
N ALA A 277 -24.54 2.08 23.13
CA ALA A 277 -24.81 1.26 21.95
C ALA A 277 -25.22 2.09 20.73
N VAL A 278 -26.05 3.13 20.90
CA VAL A 278 -26.46 4.01 19.80
C VAL A 278 -25.27 4.86 19.34
N PHE A 279 -24.49 5.41 20.28
CA PHE A 279 -23.26 6.12 19.96
C PHE A 279 -22.18 5.21 19.38
N ALA A 280 -21.99 3.99 19.88
CA ALA A 280 -21.03 3.04 19.31
C ALA A 280 -21.44 2.66 17.89
N ILE A 281 -22.72 2.39 17.62
CA ILE A 281 -23.20 2.07 16.27
C ILE A 281 -23.07 3.29 15.35
N LEU A 282 -23.37 4.51 15.80
CA LEU A 282 -23.23 5.73 14.99
C LEU A 282 -21.77 6.13 14.77
N ILE A 283 -20.91 5.99 15.78
CA ILE A 283 -19.46 6.23 15.67
C ILE A 283 -18.87 5.18 14.76
N VAL A 284 -19.21 3.91 14.93
CA VAL A 284 -18.82 2.85 14.01
C VAL A 284 -19.33 3.20 12.61
N ALA A 285 -20.61 3.51 12.39
CA ALA A 285 -21.16 3.94 11.07
C ALA A 285 -20.44 5.15 10.44
N ALA A 286 -20.13 6.17 11.23
CA ALA A 286 -19.40 7.35 10.75
C ALA A 286 -17.92 7.05 10.47
N TRP A 287 -17.30 6.21 11.30
CA TRP A 287 -15.93 5.74 11.12
C TRP A 287 -15.83 4.81 9.92
N ILE A 288 -16.86 3.99 9.67
CA ILE A 288 -17.02 3.14 8.49
C ILE A 288 -17.08 3.97 7.23
N TYR A 289 -17.98 4.95 7.20
CA TYR A 289 -18.09 5.83 6.04
C TYR A 289 -16.77 6.55 5.78
N ARG A 290 -16.09 7.02 6.83
CA ARG A 290 -14.80 7.71 6.72
C ARG A 290 -13.66 6.80 6.29
N GLU A 291 -13.57 5.58 6.83
CA GLU A 291 -12.48 4.65 6.59
C GLU A 291 -12.63 3.96 5.22
N ILE A 292 -13.84 3.54 4.85
CA ILE A 292 -14.14 3.07 3.50
C ILE A 292 -13.79 4.17 2.49
N ASN A 293 -14.25 5.40 2.73
CA ASN A 293 -13.92 6.52 1.86
C ASN A 293 -12.40 6.79 1.84
N SER A 294 -11.67 6.62 2.94
CA SER A 294 -10.22 6.79 3.01
C SER A 294 -9.46 5.73 2.20
N ILE A 295 -9.74 4.45 2.43
CA ILE A 295 -9.06 3.32 1.75
C ILE A 295 -9.28 3.41 0.23
N VAL A 296 -10.53 3.65 -0.13
CA VAL A 296 -10.96 3.75 -1.51
C VAL A 296 -10.39 5.01 -2.19
N GLN A 297 -10.33 6.13 -1.49
CA GLN A 297 -9.64 7.33 -1.99
C GLN A 297 -8.15 7.11 -2.15
N GLY A 298 -7.53 6.36 -1.23
CA GLY A 298 -6.15 5.93 -1.34
C GLY A 298 -5.93 5.18 -2.65
N TYR A 299 -6.79 4.20 -2.95
CA TYR A 299 -6.76 3.46 -4.21
C TYR A 299 -6.93 4.37 -5.43
N ALA A 300 -7.95 5.22 -5.45
CA ALA A 300 -8.21 6.14 -6.58
C ALA A 300 -7.07 7.16 -6.79
N LYS A 301 -6.42 7.60 -5.69
CA LYS A 301 -5.25 8.47 -5.72
C LYS A 301 -4.05 7.74 -6.30
N THR A 302 -3.75 6.52 -5.83
CA THR A 302 -2.68 5.68 -6.38
C THR A 302 -2.89 5.45 -7.88
N LEU A 303 -4.10 5.07 -8.31
CA LEU A 303 -4.43 4.95 -9.73
C LEU A 303 -4.16 6.22 -10.52
N ASN A 304 -4.48 7.39 -9.97
CA ASN A 304 -4.24 8.66 -10.66
C ASN A 304 -2.74 8.98 -10.77
N THR A 305 -1.99 8.82 -9.68
CA THR A 305 -0.54 9.01 -9.65
C THR A 305 0.14 8.08 -10.65
N GLU A 306 -0.19 6.79 -10.61
CA GLU A 306 0.44 5.80 -11.49
C GLU A 306 0.06 6.01 -12.95
N SER A 307 -1.20 6.37 -13.25
CA SER A 307 -1.60 6.74 -14.62
C SER A 307 -0.78 7.91 -15.18
N HIS A 308 -0.41 8.88 -14.34
CA HIS A 308 0.39 10.02 -14.78
C HIS A 308 1.87 9.65 -14.90
N GLN A 309 2.40 8.90 -13.94
CA GLN A 309 3.79 8.46 -13.95
C GLN A 309 4.12 7.57 -15.15
N ILE A 310 3.20 6.72 -15.59
CA ILE A 310 3.43 5.88 -16.78
C ILE A 310 3.75 6.71 -18.00
N VAL A 311 3.02 7.81 -18.24
CA VAL A 311 3.29 8.69 -19.38
C VAL A 311 4.72 9.25 -19.29
N VAL A 312 5.14 9.68 -18.09
CA VAL A 312 6.50 10.18 -17.83
C VAL A 312 7.55 9.09 -18.03
N ASP A 313 7.32 7.90 -17.49
CA ASP A 313 8.22 6.75 -17.58
C ASP A 313 8.37 6.28 -19.04
N THR A 314 7.31 6.34 -19.84
CA THR A 314 7.35 6.07 -21.29
C THR A 314 8.27 7.04 -22.03
N TYR A 315 8.17 8.35 -21.74
CA TYR A 315 9.06 9.32 -22.37
C TYR A 315 10.52 9.07 -21.99
N LYS A 316 10.80 8.77 -20.71
CA LYS A 316 12.16 8.44 -20.26
C LYS A 316 12.75 7.21 -20.95
N GLU A 317 11.97 6.13 -21.09
CA GLU A 317 12.44 4.92 -21.79
C GLU A 317 12.75 5.24 -23.27
N ILE A 318 11.89 6.02 -23.93
CA ILE A 318 12.09 6.42 -25.33
C ILE A 318 13.35 7.29 -25.49
N ASP A 319 13.58 8.23 -24.59
CA ASP A 319 14.78 9.07 -24.61
C ASP A 319 16.05 8.24 -24.40
N GLY A 320 16.03 7.27 -23.48
CA GLY A 320 17.15 6.32 -23.31
C GLY A 320 17.43 5.47 -24.57
N ILE A 321 16.39 5.00 -25.25
CA ILE A 321 16.56 4.28 -26.53
C ILE A 321 17.10 5.21 -27.63
N ARG A 322 16.72 6.49 -27.64
CA ARG A 322 17.25 7.47 -28.58
C ARG A 322 18.74 7.72 -28.34
N GLU A 323 19.13 8.02 -27.10
CA GLU A 323 20.53 8.30 -26.74
C GLU A 323 21.46 7.11 -27.02
N SER A 324 20.98 5.88 -26.79
CA SER A 324 21.75 4.65 -27.09
C SER A 324 21.88 4.34 -28.58
N LYS A 325 20.98 4.84 -29.44
CA LYS A 325 21.10 4.73 -30.90
C LYS A 325 21.94 5.84 -31.53
N GLU A 326 22.15 6.94 -30.81
CA GLU A 326 22.94 8.10 -31.26
C GLU A 326 24.42 8.03 -30.79
N ARG A 327 24.76 7.10 -29.90
CA ARG A 327 26.14 6.72 -29.54
C ARG A 327 26.65 5.57 -30.41
#